data_AF-A0A368GGZ5-F1
#
_entry.id   AF-A0A368GGZ5-F1
#
_cell.length_a   1.000
_cell.length_b   1.000
_cell.length_c   1.000
_cell.angle_alpha   90.00
_cell.angle_beta   90.00
_cell.angle_gamma   90.00
#
_symmetry.space_group_name_H-M   'P 1'
#
loop_
_entity.id
_entity.type
_entity.pdbx_description
1 polymer ?
#
loop_
_entity_poly.entity_id
_entity_poly.type
_entity_poly.pdbx_seq_one_letter_code
_entity_poly.pdbx_strand_id
1 'polypeptide(L)'
;MVNEHFDLILTDTLFAVCAYGFTTLNKARANHVLMSSTHVESATGAMRAHGINFVLRPRQFMPVQDVEFKPELFHYRVTGTFEWIANFIISGFIINERMKYSLAPVAPSFSFFEYQRTASSTFTDMPSDLIGPFPRTNDLFEYGAYCPTPKPLTGELLDFVSDPRSKGTILVAFGTVINWGRVPRKKFDAILDTLNSLTDYRIVWAYNGHPVNTKPHIFASSWIPQVDVLFDNRTVLFFSHGGLK
;
A
#
# COMPACT_ATOMS: atom_id res chain seq x y z
N MET A 1 29.15 7.56 -4.32
CA MET A 1 28.05 7.84 -3.39
C MET A 1 28.45 7.91 -1.93
N VAL A 2 29.05 6.92 -1.25
CA VAL A 2 29.35 7.05 0.21
C VAL A 2 30.32 8.21 0.57
N ASN A 3 31.15 8.65 -0.37
CA ASN A 3 32.06 9.78 -0.20
C ASN A 3 31.49 11.12 -0.67
N GLU A 4 30.24 11.16 -1.13
CA GLU A 4 29.57 12.39 -1.52
C GLU A 4 28.95 13.08 -0.30
N HIS A 5 28.74 14.39 -0.40
CA HIS A 5 28.12 15.20 0.65
C HIS A 5 26.60 15.21 0.47
N PHE A 6 25.87 14.91 1.55
CA PHE A 6 24.41 14.97 1.60
C PHE A 6 23.99 15.74 2.85
N ASP A 7 23.10 16.71 2.70
CA ASP A 7 22.49 17.41 3.83
C ASP A 7 21.31 16.62 4.42
N LEU A 8 20.63 15.85 3.56
CA LEU A 8 19.41 15.11 3.87
C LEU A 8 19.35 13.80 3.08
N ILE A 9 18.95 12.72 3.73
CA ILE A 9 18.71 11.42 3.10
C ILE A 9 17.25 11.00 3.35
N LEU A 10 16.50 10.77 2.28
CA LEU A 10 15.14 10.24 2.34
C LEU A 10 15.18 8.73 2.14
N THR A 11 14.49 7.99 3.01
CA THR A 11 14.48 6.51 2.96
C THR A 11 13.09 5.96 3.17
N ASP A 12 12.70 4.98 2.37
CA ASP A 12 11.40 4.33 2.53
C ASP A 12 11.39 3.39 3.75
N THR A 13 10.28 3.37 4.48
CA THR A 13 10.06 2.47 5.63
C THR A 13 9.81 1.00 5.25
N LEU A 14 9.45 0.70 3.99
CA LEU A 14 9.21 -0.64 3.46
C LEU A 14 10.51 -1.37 3.09
N PHE A 15 11.26 -1.76 4.11
CA PHE A 15 12.40 -2.69 3.98
C PHE A 15 13.49 -2.25 2.98
N ALA A 16 13.77 -0.95 2.91
CA ALA A 16 14.80 -0.38 2.05
C ALA A 16 16.23 -0.62 2.60
N VAL A 17 16.63 -1.88 2.78
CA VAL A 17 17.86 -2.30 3.49
C VAL A 17 19.12 -1.59 2.96
N CYS A 18 19.26 -1.48 1.63
CA CYS A 18 20.39 -0.78 1.03
C CYS A 18 20.43 0.71 1.41
N ALA A 19 19.26 1.36 1.45
CA ALA A 19 19.15 2.76 1.87
C ALA A 19 19.49 2.91 3.35
N TYR A 20 19.08 1.96 4.20
CA TYR A 20 19.41 1.97 5.63
C TYR A 20 20.92 1.86 5.86
N GLY A 21 21.60 0.97 5.13
CA GLY A 21 23.06 0.85 5.15
C GLY A 21 23.74 2.14 4.69
N PHE A 22 23.28 2.70 3.57
CA PHE A 22 23.80 3.95 3.04
C PHE A 22 23.65 5.12 4.01
N THR A 23 22.48 5.29 4.62
CA THR A 23 22.23 6.29 5.66
C THR A 23 23.12 6.05 6.87
N THR A 24 23.28 4.80 7.31
CA THR A 24 24.10 4.47 8.49
C THR A 24 25.56 4.87 8.27
N LEU A 25 26.09 4.65 7.07
CA LEU A 25 27.44 5.08 6.69
C LEU A 25 27.61 6.60 6.62
N ASN A 26 26.52 7.34 6.42
CA ASN A 26 26.51 8.80 6.30
C ASN A 26 25.91 9.52 7.53
N LYS A 27 25.59 8.80 8.60
CA LYS A 27 24.85 9.33 9.76
C LYS A 27 25.56 10.47 10.50
N ALA A 28 26.89 10.55 10.38
CA ALA A 28 27.68 11.66 10.95
C ALA A 28 27.62 12.95 10.11
N ARG A 29 27.10 12.89 8.88
CA ARG A 29 27.15 13.97 7.88
C ARG A 29 25.78 14.44 7.43
N ALA A 30 24.78 13.57 7.46
CA ALA A 30 23.44 13.83 6.95
C ALA A 30 22.37 13.44 7.97
N ASN A 31 21.32 14.26 8.06
CA ASN A 31 20.09 13.84 8.70
C ASN A 31 19.34 12.86 7.81
N HIS A 32 18.55 11.97 8.41
CA HIS A 32 17.67 11.09 7.65
C HIS A 32 16.21 11.27 8.02
N VAL A 33 15.39 11.13 7.00
CA VAL A 33 13.95 11.26 7.07
C VAL A 33 13.32 10.02 6.47
N LEU A 34 12.30 9.53 7.14
CA LEU A 34 11.56 8.35 6.71
C LEU A 34 10.40 8.75 5.81
N MET A 35 10.23 8.04 4.70
CA MET A 35 9.08 8.11 3.82
C MET A 35 8.25 6.85 4.03
N SER A 36 7.05 6.99 4.56
CA SER A 36 6.13 5.90 4.81
C SER A 36 5.08 5.90 3.72
N SER A 37 5.30 5.08 2.69
CA SER A 37 4.36 4.79 1.59
C SER A 37 3.28 3.77 1.97
N THR A 38 3.35 3.27 3.20
CA THR A 38 2.33 2.48 3.87
C THR A 38 1.97 3.14 5.20
N HIS A 39 0.89 2.68 5.82
CA HIS A 39 0.56 3.02 7.21
C HIS A 39 1.80 2.97 8.09
N VAL A 40 1.99 3.95 8.98
CA VAL A 40 3.06 3.90 9.99
C VAL A 40 2.85 2.68 10.88
N GLU A 41 3.55 1.59 10.57
CA GLU A 41 3.31 0.27 11.15
C GLU A 41 3.43 0.28 12.67
N SER A 42 2.84 -0.75 13.29
CA SER A 42 2.70 -0.75 14.73
C SER A 42 4.02 -0.79 15.49
N ALA A 43 4.97 -1.56 15.00
CA ALA A 43 6.30 -1.62 15.57
C ALA A 43 7.11 -0.35 15.29
N THR A 44 7.15 0.15 14.04
CA THR A 44 7.95 1.34 13.70
C THR A 44 7.39 2.60 14.34
N GLY A 45 6.06 2.73 14.44
CA GLY A 45 5.40 3.78 15.20
C GLY A 45 5.75 3.73 16.69
N ALA A 46 5.75 2.54 17.31
CA ALA A 46 6.16 2.39 18.70
C ALA A 46 7.64 2.75 18.94
N MET A 47 8.55 2.39 18.01
CA MET A 47 9.97 2.78 18.05
C MET A 47 10.16 4.31 17.99
N ARG A 48 9.22 5.01 17.35
CA ARG A 48 9.15 6.47 17.27
C ARG A 48 8.28 7.13 18.35
N ALA A 49 7.84 6.36 19.36
CA ALA A 49 6.97 6.84 20.43
C ALA A 49 5.61 7.41 19.96
N HIS A 50 5.10 6.95 18.82
CA HIS A 50 3.71 7.19 18.43
C HIS A 50 2.82 6.28 19.28
N GLY A 51 1.98 6.85 20.16
CA GLY A 51 1.10 6.08 21.06
C GLY A 51 -0.19 5.65 20.37
N ILE A 52 -0.04 4.99 19.23
CA ILE A 52 -1.14 4.42 18.47
C ILE A 52 -1.84 3.31 19.29
N ASN A 53 -3.16 3.40 19.43
CA ASN A 53 -3.96 2.34 20.05
C ASN A 53 -4.39 1.28 19.02
N PHE A 54 -3.64 0.19 18.94
CA PHE A 54 -3.91 -0.92 18.00
C PHE A 54 -5.08 -1.82 18.43
N VAL A 55 -5.52 -1.73 19.68
CA VAL A 55 -6.58 -2.57 20.25
C VAL A 55 -7.97 -2.13 19.78
N LEU A 56 -8.12 -0.85 19.46
CA LEU A 56 -9.38 -0.23 19.02
C LEU A 56 -9.43 0.01 17.51
N ARG A 57 -8.60 -0.71 16.73
CA ARG A 57 -8.50 -0.52 15.28
C ARG A 57 -8.68 -1.81 14.51
N PRO A 58 -9.19 -1.72 13.26
CA PRO A 58 -9.15 -2.82 12.32
C PRO A 58 -7.77 -3.44 12.25
N ARG A 59 -7.75 -4.78 12.22
CA ARG A 59 -6.53 -5.57 12.07
C ARG A 59 -5.84 -5.24 10.75
N GLN A 60 -4.50 -5.18 10.75
CA GLN A 60 -3.73 -4.94 9.53
C GLN A 60 -3.97 -6.04 8.48
N PHE A 61 -4.16 -7.28 8.93
CA PHE A 61 -4.46 -8.45 8.10
C PHE A 61 -5.81 -9.05 8.47
N MET A 62 -6.87 -8.27 8.26
CA MET A 62 -8.23 -8.69 8.54
C MET A 62 -8.67 -9.82 7.59
N PRO A 63 -9.20 -10.95 8.10
CA PRO A 63 -9.77 -11.96 7.23
C PRO A 63 -11.03 -11.41 6.56
N VAL A 64 -11.34 -11.90 5.36
CA VAL A 64 -12.52 -11.46 4.57
C VAL A 64 -13.84 -11.63 5.34
N GLN A 65 -13.87 -12.50 6.35
CA GLN A 65 -15.04 -12.75 7.19
C GLN A 65 -15.28 -11.66 8.25
N ASP A 66 -14.25 -10.88 8.60
CA ASP A 66 -14.29 -9.85 9.63
C ASP A 66 -14.59 -8.46 9.03
N VAL A 67 -15.45 -8.38 8.00
CA VAL A 67 -15.75 -7.13 7.26
C VAL A 67 -16.16 -5.97 8.20
N GLU A 68 -16.77 -6.31 9.34
CA GLU A 68 -17.20 -5.34 10.35
C GLU A 68 -16.36 -5.50 11.62
N PHE A 69 -15.48 -4.54 11.87
CA PHE A 69 -14.68 -4.47 13.10
C PHE A 69 -15.53 -3.97 14.29
N LYS A 70 -15.63 -4.79 15.35
CA LYS A 70 -16.45 -4.52 16.54
C LYS A 70 -15.60 -4.37 17.80
N PRO A 71 -14.95 -3.20 18.02
CA PRO A 71 -14.03 -2.98 19.13
C PRO A 71 -14.68 -3.13 20.51
N GLU A 72 -16.01 -3.05 20.62
CA GLU A 72 -16.78 -3.28 21.84
C GLU A 72 -16.71 -4.74 22.33
N LEU A 73 -16.53 -5.69 21.42
CA LEU A 73 -16.40 -7.10 21.79
C LEU A 73 -14.96 -7.41 22.22
N PHE A 74 -14.82 -8.05 23.37
CA PHE A 74 -13.51 -8.30 23.99
C PHE A 74 -12.55 -9.09 23.11
N HIS A 75 -13.04 -10.04 22.29
CA HIS A 75 -12.19 -10.87 21.45
C HIS A 75 -11.46 -10.09 20.34
N TYR A 76 -12.07 -9.04 19.77
CA TYR A 76 -11.41 -8.15 18.81
C TYR A 76 -10.22 -7.45 19.45
N ARG A 77 -10.41 -6.95 20.68
CA ARG A 77 -9.36 -6.29 21.47
C ARG A 77 -8.22 -7.24 21.82
N VAL A 78 -8.54 -8.45 22.28
CA VAL A 78 -7.53 -9.48 22.60
C VAL A 78 -6.71 -9.84 21.36
N THR A 79 -7.38 -10.06 20.23
CA THR A 79 -6.72 -10.42 18.97
C THR A 79 -5.81 -9.29 18.48
N GLY A 80 -6.29 -8.04 18.48
CA GLY A 80 -5.50 -6.87 18.11
C GLY A 80 -4.27 -6.69 19.01
N THR A 81 -4.39 -6.95 20.33
CA THR A 81 -3.24 -6.95 21.25
C THR A 81 -2.20 -8.01 20.87
N PHE A 82 -2.63 -9.23 20.56
CA PHE A 82 -1.71 -10.28 20.14
C PHE A 82 -1.02 -9.98 18.81
N GLU A 83 -1.75 -9.43 17.83
CA GLU A 83 -1.16 -8.98 16.58
C GLU A 83 -0.13 -7.87 16.78
N TRP A 84 -0.43 -6.90 17.65
CA TRP A 84 0.51 -5.84 18.00
C TRP A 84 1.80 -6.40 18.62
N ILE A 85 1.67 -7.29 19.62
CA ILE A 85 2.81 -7.97 20.25
C ILE A 85 3.60 -8.76 19.19
N ALA A 86 2.92 -9.51 18.32
CA ALA A 86 3.55 -10.28 17.26
C ALA A 86 4.31 -9.37 16.28
N ASN A 87 3.71 -8.27 15.84
CA ASN A 87 4.36 -7.29 14.96
C ASN A 87 5.58 -6.66 15.63
N PHE A 88 5.49 -6.29 16.91
CA PHE A 88 6.62 -5.78 17.67
C PHE A 88 7.76 -6.80 17.76
N ILE A 89 7.44 -8.08 18.01
CA ILE A 89 8.45 -9.15 18.07
C ILE A 89 9.08 -9.39 16.69
N ILE A 90 8.26 -9.52 15.65
CA ILE A 90 8.72 -9.76 14.27
C ILE A 90 9.62 -8.61 13.81
N SER A 91 9.20 -7.36 14.00
CA SER A 91 9.96 -6.19 13.57
C SER A 91 11.20 -5.92 14.44
N GLY A 92 11.05 -5.98 15.75
CA GLY A 92 12.11 -5.68 16.71
C GLY A 92 13.22 -6.74 16.76
N PHE A 93 12.88 -8.01 16.56
CA PHE A 93 13.83 -9.12 16.62
C PHE A 93 14.10 -9.71 15.24
N ILE A 94 13.08 -10.27 14.57
CA ILE A 94 13.31 -11.06 13.33
C ILE A 94 13.82 -10.16 12.20
N ILE A 95 13.09 -9.12 11.84
CA ILE A 95 13.45 -8.20 10.75
C ILE A 95 14.76 -7.49 11.09
N ASN A 96 14.89 -6.97 12.32
CA ASN A 96 16.11 -6.33 12.79
C ASN A 96 17.33 -7.23 12.63
N GLU A 97 17.29 -8.49 13.08
CA GLU A 97 18.42 -9.42 12.94
C GLU A 97 18.71 -9.77 11.48
N ARG A 98 17.68 -9.93 10.64
CA ARG A 98 17.88 -10.14 9.19
C ARG A 98 18.53 -8.95 8.50
N MET A 99 18.15 -7.73 8.86
CA MET A 99 18.75 -6.52 8.31
C MET A 99 20.18 -6.33 8.81
N LYS A 100 20.42 -6.52 10.11
CA LYS A 100 21.77 -6.51 10.68
C LYS A 100 22.69 -7.49 9.96
N TYR A 101 22.25 -8.73 9.79
CA TYR A 101 23.02 -9.75 9.07
C TYR A 101 23.33 -9.30 7.64
N SER A 102 22.33 -8.79 6.92
CA SER A 102 22.50 -8.32 5.54
C SER A 102 23.46 -7.13 5.44
N LEU A 103 23.46 -6.24 6.45
CA LEU A 103 24.28 -5.03 6.48
C LEU A 103 25.62 -5.21 7.19
N ALA A 104 25.86 -6.32 7.90
CA ALA A 104 27.07 -6.55 8.67
C ALA A 104 28.39 -6.31 7.90
N PRO A 105 28.51 -6.65 6.60
CA PRO A 105 29.73 -6.39 5.84
C PRO A 105 30.07 -4.90 5.65
N VAL A 106 29.08 -4.00 5.73
CA VAL A 106 29.24 -2.57 5.42
C VAL A 106 28.87 -1.64 6.58
N ALA A 107 27.87 -1.99 7.38
CA ALA A 107 27.37 -1.24 8.51
C ALA A 107 27.13 -2.18 9.71
N PRO A 108 28.19 -2.73 10.33
CA PRO A 108 28.08 -3.71 11.42
C PRO A 108 27.41 -3.17 12.69
N SER A 109 27.38 -1.85 12.87
CA SER A 109 26.70 -1.17 13.96
C SER A 109 25.21 -0.91 13.69
N PHE A 110 24.66 -1.38 12.56
CA PHE A 110 23.26 -1.15 12.23
C PHE A 110 22.32 -1.73 13.29
N SER A 111 21.26 -0.98 13.58
CA SER A 111 20.14 -1.43 14.41
C SER A 111 18.88 -0.82 13.84
N PHE A 112 17.92 -1.65 13.44
CA PHE A 112 16.66 -1.19 12.86
C PHE A 112 15.88 -0.34 13.86
N PHE A 113 15.88 -0.74 15.13
CA PHE A 113 15.24 0.03 16.21
C PHE A 113 15.82 1.44 16.32
N GLU A 114 17.15 1.55 16.41
CA GLU A 114 17.83 2.85 16.50
C GLU A 114 17.68 3.67 15.24
N TYR A 115 17.64 3.01 14.07
CA TYR A 115 17.41 3.67 12.79
C TYR A 115 16.05 4.37 12.74
N GLN A 116 14.98 3.68 13.17
CA GLN A 116 13.64 4.24 13.28
C GLN A 116 13.58 5.37 14.31
N ARG A 117 14.15 5.13 15.51
CA ARG A 117 14.14 6.08 16.63
C ARG A 117 14.88 7.38 16.35
N THR A 118 15.95 7.34 15.55
CA THR A 118 16.83 8.51 15.30
C THR A 118 16.49 9.30 14.04
N ALA A 119 15.44 8.91 13.31
CA ALA A 119 14.98 9.66 12.14
C ALA A 119 14.46 11.04 12.56
N SER A 120 14.91 12.09 11.88
CA SER A 120 14.54 13.47 12.20
C SER A 120 13.04 13.72 12.02
N SER A 121 12.46 13.12 10.97
CA SER A 121 11.03 13.22 10.64
C SER A 121 10.54 11.94 9.94
N THR A 122 9.22 11.77 9.85
CA THR A 122 8.57 10.84 8.92
C THR A 122 7.49 11.56 8.13
N PHE A 123 7.54 11.40 6.82
CA PHE A 123 6.49 11.79 5.89
C PHE A 123 5.62 10.59 5.60
N THR A 124 4.31 10.74 5.63
CA THR A 124 3.36 9.69 5.23
C THR A 124 2.28 10.24 4.31
N ASP A 125 1.91 9.45 3.31
CA ASP A 125 0.77 9.67 2.43
C ASP A 125 -0.54 9.12 3.00
N MET A 126 -0.47 8.31 4.07
CA MET A 126 -1.66 7.79 4.71
C MET A 126 -2.32 8.85 5.59
N PRO A 127 -3.61 9.18 5.34
CA PRO A 127 -4.34 10.12 6.18
C PRO A 127 -4.50 9.58 7.62
N SER A 128 -4.10 10.37 8.61
CA SER A 128 -4.28 10.00 10.03
C SER A 128 -5.75 9.93 10.46
N ASP A 129 -6.65 10.55 9.71
CA ASP A 129 -8.09 10.45 9.96
C ASP A 129 -8.62 9.01 9.80
N LEU A 130 -8.03 8.21 8.91
CA LEU A 130 -8.38 6.78 8.76
C LEU A 130 -7.88 5.93 9.95
N ILE A 131 -6.92 6.47 10.67
CA ILE A 131 -6.17 5.86 11.76
C ILE A 131 -6.84 6.28 13.10
N GLY A 132 -7.51 7.43 13.14
CA GLY A 132 -8.10 8.01 14.35
C GLY A 132 -7.05 8.71 15.23
N PRO A 133 -7.44 9.43 16.29
CA PRO A 133 -6.52 10.21 17.10
C PRO A 133 -5.50 9.34 17.84
N PHE A 134 -4.25 9.79 17.88
CA PHE A 134 -3.19 9.18 18.69
C PHE A 134 -2.17 10.24 19.12
N PRO A 135 -1.56 10.10 20.31
CA PRO A 135 -0.43 10.94 20.70
C PRO A 135 0.77 10.66 19.79
N ARG A 136 1.37 11.73 19.29
CA ARG A 136 2.55 11.70 18.41
C ARG A 136 3.46 12.88 18.70
N THR A 137 4.70 12.77 18.26
CA THR A 137 5.68 13.85 18.24
C THR A 137 5.47 14.77 17.02
N ASN A 138 6.12 15.93 17.02
CA ASN A 138 6.04 16.93 15.93
C ASN A 138 6.85 16.55 14.68
N ASP A 139 7.30 15.29 14.61
CA ASP A 139 8.16 14.73 13.57
C ASP A 139 7.37 13.95 12.51
N LEU A 140 6.07 13.72 12.72
CA LEU A 140 5.18 13.07 11.74
C LEU A 140 4.45 14.11 10.89
N PHE A 141 4.75 14.11 9.59
CA PHE A 141 4.16 14.98 8.59
C PHE A 141 3.28 14.18 7.65
N GLU A 142 1.99 14.48 7.67
CA GLU A 142 1.06 14.01 6.65
C GLU A 142 1.06 15.01 5.50
N TYR A 143 1.48 14.55 4.33
CA TYR A 143 1.34 15.34 3.10
C TYR A 143 0.11 14.91 2.27
N GLY A 144 -0.65 13.95 2.81
CA GLY A 144 -1.91 13.48 2.27
C GLY A 144 -1.76 12.50 1.10
N ALA A 145 -2.88 11.92 0.70
CA ALA A 145 -2.97 11.17 -0.55
C ALA A 145 -2.97 12.19 -1.70
N TYR A 146 -1.87 12.22 -2.47
CA TYR A 146 -1.84 12.99 -3.70
C TYR A 146 -2.81 12.36 -4.71
N CYS A 147 -3.96 13.00 -4.92
CA CYS A 147 -4.90 12.65 -5.97
C CYS A 147 -4.62 13.54 -7.20
N PRO A 148 -4.16 12.97 -8.33
CA PRO A 148 -3.99 13.73 -9.56
C PRO A 148 -5.33 14.31 -10.05
N THR A 149 -5.30 15.49 -10.66
CA THR A 149 -6.48 16.06 -11.32
C THR A 149 -6.90 15.15 -12.48
N PRO A 150 -8.14 14.64 -12.50
CA PRO A 150 -8.61 13.78 -13.57
C PRO A 150 -8.76 14.55 -14.87
N LYS A 151 -8.56 13.86 -15.98
CA LYS A 151 -8.89 14.34 -17.33
C LYS A 151 -10.17 13.65 -17.81
N PRO A 152 -10.99 14.32 -18.64
CA PRO A 152 -12.11 13.64 -19.29
C PRO A 152 -11.62 12.43 -20.09
N LEU A 153 -12.37 11.33 -20.03
CA LEU A 153 -12.14 10.19 -20.92
C LEU A 153 -12.32 10.65 -22.37
N THR A 154 -11.55 10.06 -23.29
CA THR A 154 -11.59 10.40 -24.72
C THR A 154 -11.48 9.14 -25.58
N GLY A 155 -11.87 9.25 -26.85
CA GLY A 155 -11.71 8.21 -27.85
C GLY A 155 -12.46 6.92 -27.52
N GLU A 156 -11.87 5.78 -27.89
CA GLU A 156 -12.48 4.46 -27.78
C GLU A 156 -12.95 4.12 -26.36
N LEU A 157 -12.17 4.51 -25.34
CA LEU A 157 -12.55 4.24 -23.95
C LEU A 157 -13.80 5.02 -23.54
N LEU A 158 -13.90 6.29 -23.96
CA LEU A 158 -15.11 7.10 -23.72
C LEU A 158 -16.31 6.46 -24.42
N ASP A 159 -16.18 6.10 -25.70
CA ASP A 159 -17.28 5.49 -26.46
C ASP A 159 -17.73 4.17 -25.82
N PHE A 160 -16.77 3.35 -25.37
CA PHE A 160 -17.03 2.10 -24.69
C PHE A 160 -17.80 2.27 -23.38
N VAL A 161 -17.39 3.19 -22.51
CA VAL A 161 -18.09 3.43 -21.23
C VAL A 161 -19.39 4.22 -21.40
N SER A 162 -19.64 4.79 -22.58
CA SER A 162 -20.86 5.57 -22.90
C SER A 162 -22.05 4.74 -23.37
N ASP A 163 -21.98 3.40 -23.36
CA ASP A 163 -23.13 2.58 -23.75
C ASP A 163 -24.34 2.84 -22.84
N PRO A 164 -25.44 3.42 -23.36
CA PRO A 164 -26.63 3.74 -22.56
C PRO A 164 -27.35 2.50 -22.01
N ARG A 165 -27.02 1.30 -22.50
CA ARG A 165 -27.56 0.03 -21.97
C ARG A 165 -26.79 -0.49 -20.76
N SER A 166 -25.62 0.08 -20.49
CA SER A 166 -24.79 -0.30 -19.34
C SER A 166 -25.37 0.24 -18.05
N LYS A 167 -25.37 -0.57 -16.99
CA LYS A 167 -25.69 -0.15 -15.62
C LYS A 167 -24.53 0.63 -14.96
N GLY A 168 -23.37 0.68 -15.59
CA GLY A 168 -22.18 1.40 -15.12
C GLY A 168 -20.89 0.71 -15.54
N THR A 169 -19.77 1.29 -15.13
CA THR A 169 -18.42 0.81 -15.40
C THR A 169 -17.86 0.10 -14.17
N ILE A 170 -17.36 -1.12 -14.36
CA ILE A 170 -16.55 -1.85 -13.38
C ILE A 170 -15.09 -1.72 -13.79
N LEU A 171 -14.30 -1.06 -12.96
CA LEU A 171 -12.85 -0.97 -13.13
C LEU A 171 -12.18 -2.17 -12.43
N VAL A 172 -11.34 -2.91 -13.14
CA VAL A 172 -10.54 -4.01 -12.60
C VAL A 172 -9.06 -3.65 -12.76
N ALA A 173 -8.39 -3.30 -11.65
CA ALA A 173 -6.96 -2.95 -11.69
C ALA A 173 -6.22 -3.37 -10.41
N PHE A 174 -5.24 -4.26 -10.56
CA PHE A 174 -4.44 -4.81 -9.47
C PHE A 174 -3.05 -4.16 -9.36
N GLY A 175 -2.88 -2.99 -9.96
CA GLY A 175 -1.59 -2.29 -10.00
C GLY A 175 -0.53 -3.03 -10.80
N THR A 176 0.73 -2.71 -10.52
CA THR A 176 1.90 -3.27 -11.22
C THR A 176 2.44 -4.55 -10.57
N VAL A 177 2.00 -4.85 -9.34
CA VAL A 177 2.49 -6.00 -8.56
C VAL A 177 1.93 -7.32 -9.09
N ILE A 178 0.68 -7.33 -9.54
CA ILE A 178 0.07 -8.53 -10.12
C ILE A 178 0.36 -8.60 -11.60
N ASN A 179 1.04 -9.69 -12.00
CA ASN A 179 1.20 -10.07 -13.39
C ASN A 179 0.15 -11.13 -13.75
N TRP A 180 -0.82 -10.77 -14.59
CA TRP A 180 -1.92 -11.66 -14.98
C TRP A 180 -1.47 -12.90 -15.76
N GLY A 181 -0.34 -12.85 -16.46
CA GLY A 181 0.25 -14.00 -17.14
C GLY A 181 0.81 -15.07 -16.20
N ARG A 182 0.97 -14.74 -14.91
CA ARG A 182 1.50 -15.65 -13.88
C ARG A 182 0.45 -16.08 -12.86
N VAL A 183 -0.80 -15.64 -13.00
CA VAL A 183 -1.88 -16.03 -12.10
C VAL A 183 -2.18 -17.52 -12.28
N PRO A 184 -2.32 -18.32 -11.20
CA PRO A 184 -2.69 -19.72 -11.30
C PRO A 184 -3.97 -19.90 -12.12
N ARG A 185 -3.96 -20.83 -13.07
CA ARG A 185 -5.01 -20.98 -14.08
C ARG A 185 -6.43 -21.03 -13.49
N LYS A 186 -6.62 -21.82 -12.44
CA LYS A 186 -7.90 -21.92 -11.71
C LYS A 186 -8.44 -20.57 -11.20
N LYS A 187 -7.56 -19.69 -10.70
CA LYS A 187 -7.95 -18.36 -10.21
C LYS A 187 -8.24 -17.41 -11.38
N PHE A 188 -7.43 -17.49 -12.42
CA PHE A 188 -7.61 -16.71 -13.64
C PHE A 188 -8.96 -17.02 -14.31
N ASP A 189 -9.26 -18.30 -14.53
CA ASP A 189 -10.51 -18.74 -15.15
C ASP A 189 -11.72 -18.30 -14.31
N ALA A 190 -11.67 -18.44 -12.98
CA ALA A 190 -12.75 -17.98 -12.10
C ALA A 190 -13.02 -16.46 -12.24
N ILE A 191 -11.96 -15.64 -12.33
CA ILE A 191 -12.10 -14.19 -12.53
C ILE A 191 -12.66 -13.91 -13.92
N LEU A 192 -12.10 -14.53 -14.96
CA LEU A 192 -12.53 -14.35 -16.35
C LEU A 192 -14.00 -14.73 -16.54
N ASP A 193 -14.42 -15.87 -16.01
CA ASP A 193 -15.80 -16.35 -16.08
C ASP A 193 -16.76 -15.39 -15.37
N THR A 194 -16.34 -14.87 -14.21
CA THR A 194 -17.10 -13.86 -13.47
C THR A 194 -17.24 -12.59 -14.30
N LEU A 195 -16.15 -12.03 -14.83
CA LEU A 195 -16.21 -10.82 -15.67
C LEU A 195 -17.06 -11.05 -16.93
N ASN A 196 -16.95 -12.21 -17.57
CA ASN A 196 -17.75 -12.58 -18.73
C ASN A 196 -19.25 -12.77 -18.41
N SER A 197 -19.63 -13.05 -17.17
CA SER A 197 -21.02 -13.15 -16.74
C SER A 197 -21.68 -11.80 -16.46
N LEU A 198 -20.90 -10.75 -16.15
CA LEU A 198 -21.40 -9.42 -15.78
C LEU A 198 -21.76 -8.54 -17.00
N THR A 199 -22.61 -9.07 -17.89
CA THR A 199 -22.92 -8.46 -19.20
C THR A 199 -23.72 -7.15 -19.12
N ASP A 200 -24.32 -6.86 -17.96
CA ASP A 200 -25.06 -5.62 -17.73
C ASP A 200 -24.15 -4.40 -17.49
N TYR A 201 -22.83 -4.60 -17.38
CA TYR A 201 -21.85 -3.56 -17.07
C TYR A 201 -20.80 -3.48 -18.16
N ARG A 202 -20.13 -2.32 -18.24
CA ARG A 202 -18.90 -2.15 -19.01
C ARG A 202 -17.72 -2.44 -18.10
N ILE A 203 -16.85 -3.36 -18.50
CA ILE A 203 -15.69 -3.75 -17.67
C ILE A 203 -14.43 -3.15 -18.30
N VAL A 204 -13.72 -2.32 -17.55
CA VAL A 204 -12.40 -1.81 -17.94
C VAL A 204 -11.36 -2.57 -17.13
N TRP A 205 -10.55 -3.40 -17.79
CA TRP A 205 -9.62 -4.31 -17.14
C TRP A 205 -8.17 -3.98 -17.50
N ALA A 206 -7.42 -3.51 -16.49
CA ALA A 206 -5.96 -3.40 -16.58
C ALA A 206 -5.35 -4.81 -16.59
N TYR A 207 -4.97 -5.27 -17.77
CA TYR A 207 -4.58 -6.64 -18.07
C TYR A 207 -3.28 -6.71 -18.85
N ASN A 208 -2.25 -7.30 -18.25
CA ASN A 208 -0.90 -7.46 -18.82
C ASN A 208 -0.51 -8.93 -19.07
N GLY A 209 -1.51 -9.82 -19.18
CA GLY A 209 -1.29 -11.26 -19.36
C GLY A 209 -1.30 -11.71 -20.83
N HIS A 210 -1.47 -13.01 -21.03
CA HIS A 210 -1.57 -13.63 -22.35
C HIS A 210 -2.89 -13.27 -23.06
N PRO A 211 -3.00 -13.36 -24.39
CA PRO A 211 -4.27 -13.15 -25.08
C PRO A 211 -5.42 -13.91 -24.43
N VAL A 212 -6.50 -13.19 -24.12
CA VAL A 212 -7.66 -13.69 -23.38
C VAL A 212 -8.91 -13.50 -24.23
N ASN A 213 -9.78 -14.51 -24.24
CA ASN A 213 -11.07 -14.40 -24.91
C ASN A 213 -12.09 -13.72 -23.99
N THR A 214 -12.28 -12.42 -24.18
CA THR A 214 -13.25 -11.62 -23.44
C THR A 214 -14.50 -11.36 -24.27
N LYS A 215 -15.65 -11.24 -23.60
CA LYS A 215 -16.88 -10.78 -24.26
C LYS A 215 -16.81 -9.29 -24.65
N PRO A 216 -17.63 -8.81 -25.60
CA PRO A 216 -17.57 -7.43 -26.10
C PRO A 216 -17.86 -6.32 -25.07
N HIS A 217 -18.39 -6.67 -23.89
CA HIS A 217 -18.61 -5.73 -22.79
C HIS A 217 -17.38 -5.53 -21.90
N ILE A 218 -16.23 -6.11 -22.27
CA ILE A 218 -14.96 -6.02 -21.55
C ILE A 218 -13.91 -5.36 -22.44
N PHE A 219 -13.34 -4.26 -21.96
CA PHE A 219 -12.19 -3.57 -22.51
C PHE A 219 -10.95 -3.98 -21.73
N ALA A 220 -10.14 -4.88 -22.27
CA ALA A 220 -8.92 -5.35 -21.63
C ALA A 220 -7.69 -4.70 -22.28
N SER A 221 -6.87 -4.02 -21.48
CA SER A 221 -5.67 -3.33 -21.98
C SER A 221 -4.53 -3.39 -20.95
N SER A 222 -3.29 -3.45 -21.44
CA SER A 222 -2.09 -3.39 -20.59
C SER A 222 -1.93 -2.04 -19.88
N TRP A 223 -2.56 -0.99 -20.41
CA TRP A 223 -2.58 0.34 -19.81
C TRP A 223 -3.96 0.97 -19.93
N ILE A 224 -4.40 1.59 -18.84
CA ILE A 224 -5.66 2.34 -18.74
C ILE A 224 -5.41 3.65 -17.96
N PRO A 225 -6.13 4.75 -18.27
CA PRO A 225 -6.08 5.96 -17.46
C PRO A 225 -6.88 5.77 -16.16
N GLN A 226 -6.29 5.04 -15.21
CA GLN A 226 -6.99 4.55 -14.01
C GLN A 226 -7.69 5.66 -13.21
N VAL A 227 -7.00 6.80 -13.01
CA VAL A 227 -7.56 7.96 -12.30
C VAL A 227 -8.78 8.49 -13.05
N ASP A 228 -8.67 8.73 -14.35
CA ASP A 228 -9.75 9.27 -15.17
C ASP A 228 -10.98 8.34 -15.17
N VAL A 229 -10.77 7.01 -15.21
CA VAL A 229 -11.87 6.04 -15.11
C VAL A 229 -12.51 6.05 -13.71
N LEU A 230 -11.72 6.16 -12.65
CA LEU A 230 -12.25 6.26 -11.28
C LEU A 230 -13.07 7.53 -11.05
N PHE A 231 -12.68 8.64 -11.68
CA PHE A 231 -13.38 9.92 -11.57
C PHE A 231 -14.60 10.03 -12.49
N ASP A 232 -14.77 9.12 -13.45
CA ASP A 232 -15.94 9.08 -14.30
C ASP A 232 -17.19 8.67 -13.51
N ASN A 233 -18.28 9.45 -13.64
CA ASN A 233 -19.50 9.27 -12.87
C ASN A 233 -20.24 7.95 -13.17
N ARG A 234 -19.89 7.25 -14.26
CA ARG A 234 -20.45 5.94 -14.59
C ARG A 234 -19.73 4.81 -13.88
N THR A 235 -18.56 5.04 -13.28
CA THR A 235 -17.84 4.00 -12.53
C THR A 235 -18.56 3.68 -11.24
N VAL A 236 -19.04 2.44 -11.12
CA VAL A 236 -19.87 1.97 -9.99
C VAL A 236 -19.14 0.98 -9.08
N LEU A 237 -18.04 0.39 -9.56
CA LEU A 237 -17.28 -0.58 -8.80
C LEU A 237 -15.80 -0.51 -9.19
N PHE A 238 -14.92 -0.54 -8.18
CA PHE A 238 -13.50 -0.73 -8.36
C PHE A 238 -13.04 -2.05 -7.73
N PHE A 239 -12.65 -3.01 -8.57
CA PHE A 239 -12.02 -4.25 -8.13
C PHE A 239 -10.49 -4.08 -8.12
N SER A 240 -9.95 -3.91 -6.91
CA SER A 240 -8.56 -3.56 -6.64
C SER A 240 -7.86 -4.60 -5.75
N HIS A 241 -6.53 -4.53 -5.75
CA HIS A 241 -5.67 -5.24 -4.81
C HIS A 241 -5.55 -4.55 -3.44
N GLY A 242 -6.16 -3.37 -3.25
CA GLY A 242 -6.16 -2.64 -1.97
C GLY A 242 -4.94 -1.74 -1.73
N GLY A 243 -4.07 -1.54 -2.73
CA GLY A 243 -3.03 -0.52 -2.64
C GLY A 243 -3.62 0.90 -2.62
N LEU A 244 -2.93 1.83 -1.96
CA LEU A 244 -3.26 3.26 -2.00
C LEU A 244 -3.13 3.76 -3.45
N LYS A 245 -4.11 4.53 -3.93
CA LYS A 245 -4.24 4.98 -5.32
C LYS A 245 -4.60 6.44 -5.40
#